data_AF-A0A494Y069-F1
#
_entry.id   AF-A0A494Y069-F1
#
_cell.length_a   1.000
_cell.length_b   1.000
_cell.length_c   1.000
_cell.angle_alpha   90.00
_cell.angle_beta   90.00
_cell.angle_gamma   90.00
#
_symmetry.space_group_name_H-M   'P 1'
#
loop_
_entity.id
_entity.type
_entity.pdbx_description
1 polymer ?
#
loop_
_entity_poly.entity_id
_entity_poly.type
_entity_poly.pdbx_seq_one_letter_code
_entity_poly.pdbx_strand_id
1 'polypeptide(L)'
;MSSDKLNYWNNEMNQSKEFANNLGVPEDDFQKINKWIESWVKINQLNEPGNEQNNNFKRAYFMLQDSTIDLNDQSSKYLIGRLIKMYDIIWGGILSSTIDGSTMQIKHFIDGFESKLSFSTFEFVSLLSYLINTPVSPNSNIFESIWVIEKRSKFFATSQIDFQNKALIFLLQLNGSRGFHHNLKDFKKILSFVGQENSEVFSYLKSYQVRNNQGCYKAINYILMHFIREKGYEDKKNAHEIILWLDNAEGSSPKKPWLDKLDSIQKQFLEIEINEIAKWLIDNKHLDREEGTGWIDDIFKRFHKSALWYLNMTSSA
;
A
#
# COMPACT_ATOMS: atom_id res chain seq x y z
N MET A 1 21.47 14.74 -14.45
CA MET A 1 20.56 14.54 -13.30
C MET A 1 20.87 15.59 -12.25
N SER A 2 19.87 16.11 -11.54
CA SER A 2 20.11 16.90 -10.32
C SER A 2 20.78 16.03 -9.24
N SER A 3 21.43 16.66 -8.26
CA SER A 3 22.10 15.98 -7.13
C SER A 3 21.16 14.96 -6.45
N ASP A 4 19.89 15.33 -6.28
CA ASP A 4 18.92 14.52 -5.54
C ASP A 4 18.47 13.30 -6.33
N LYS A 5 18.32 13.43 -7.66
CA LYS A 5 18.02 12.30 -8.54
C LYS A 5 19.18 11.30 -8.58
N LEU A 6 20.43 11.79 -8.55
CA LEU A 6 21.63 10.95 -8.56
C LEU A 6 21.78 10.17 -7.25
N ASN A 7 21.58 10.83 -6.11
CA ASN A 7 21.59 10.17 -4.80
C ASN A 7 20.48 9.13 -4.67
N TYR A 8 19.28 9.43 -5.18
CA TYR A 8 18.18 8.47 -5.23
C TYR A 8 18.55 7.23 -6.05
N TRP A 9 19.11 7.42 -7.25
CA TRP A 9 19.51 6.32 -8.13
C TRP A 9 20.59 5.43 -7.51
N ASN A 10 21.61 6.02 -6.88
CA ASN A 10 22.66 5.26 -6.20
C ASN A 10 22.09 4.43 -5.04
N ASN A 11 21.15 4.97 -4.28
CA ASN A 11 20.47 4.25 -3.21
C ASN A 11 19.59 3.11 -3.75
N GLU A 12 18.89 3.33 -4.87
CA GLU A 12 18.12 2.27 -5.54
C GLU A 12 19.03 1.10 -5.94
N MET A 13 20.19 1.40 -6.55
CA MET A 13 21.09 0.37 -7.05
C MET A 13 21.66 -0.50 -5.93
N ASN A 14 21.93 0.09 -4.77
CA ASN A 14 22.35 -0.65 -3.58
C ASN A 14 21.24 -1.58 -3.08
N GLN A 15 20.01 -1.07 -2.98
CA GLN A 15 18.85 -1.85 -2.56
C GLN A 15 18.50 -2.97 -3.53
N SER A 16 18.61 -2.71 -4.84
CA SER A 16 18.34 -3.72 -5.86
C SER A 16 19.40 -4.81 -5.86
N LYS A 17 20.66 -4.47 -5.58
CA LYS A 17 21.73 -5.46 -5.36
C LYS A 17 21.47 -6.33 -4.13
N GLU A 18 21.08 -5.74 -3.01
CA GLU A 18 20.71 -6.50 -1.81
C GLU A 18 19.54 -7.46 -2.09
N PHE A 19 18.51 -6.99 -2.79
CA PHE A 19 17.38 -7.82 -3.19
C PHE A 19 17.79 -8.97 -4.12
N ALA A 20 18.63 -8.70 -5.12
CA ALA A 20 19.17 -9.72 -6.03
C ALA A 20 19.98 -10.79 -5.28
N ASN A 21 20.81 -10.36 -4.33
CA ASN A 21 21.58 -11.28 -3.48
C ASN A 21 20.67 -12.17 -2.63
N ASN A 22 19.61 -11.61 -2.05
CA ASN A 22 18.64 -12.38 -1.25
C ASN A 22 17.87 -13.41 -2.08
N LEU A 23 17.69 -13.17 -3.38
CA LEU A 23 17.09 -14.13 -4.31
C LEU A 23 18.10 -15.12 -4.91
N GLY A 24 19.41 -14.89 -4.77
CA GLY A 24 20.45 -15.70 -5.42
C GLY A 24 20.50 -15.51 -6.94
N VAL A 25 20.28 -14.30 -7.43
CA VAL A 25 20.33 -13.97 -8.85
C VAL A 25 21.78 -14.06 -9.36
N PRO A 26 22.05 -14.75 -10.49
CA PRO A 26 23.38 -14.73 -11.11
C PRO A 26 23.81 -13.31 -11.52
N GLU A 27 25.09 -12.99 -11.36
CA GLU A 27 25.62 -11.65 -11.68
C GLU A 27 25.34 -11.22 -13.13
N ASP A 28 25.43 -12.15 -14.09
CA ASP A 28 25.13 -11.87 -15.50
C ASP A 28 23.68 -11.43 -15.71
N ASP A 29 22.72 -12.12 -15.06
CA ASP A 29 21.30 -11.77 -15.12
C ASP A 29 21.03 -10.46 -14.38
N PHE A 30 21.68 -10.24 -13.23
CA PHE A 30 21.61 -8.98 -12.49
C PHE A 30 22.04 -7.80 -13.37
N GLN A 31 23.19 -7.91 -14.04
CA GLN A 31 23.70 -6.86 -14.94
C GLN A 31 22.78 -6.65 -16.15
N LYS A 32 22.30 -7.72 -16.77
CA LYS A 32 21.37 -7.67 -17.91
C LYS A 32 20.08 -6.94 -17.56
N ILE A 33 19.45 -7.31 -16.44
CA ILE A 33 18.20 -6.71 -15.95
C ILE A 33 18.42 -5.23 -15.58
N ASN A 34 19.51 -4.92 -14.87
CA ASN A 34 19.81 -3.52 -14.51
C ASN A 34 20.04 -2.63 -15.72
N LYS A 35 20.80 -3.11 -16.71
CA LYS A 35 21.05 -2.38 -17.95
C LYS A 35 19.74 -2.08 -18.70
N TRP A 36 18.80 -3.02 -18.66
CA TRP A 36 17.47 -2.82 -19.21
C TRP A 36 16.68 -1.75 -18.44
N ILE A 37 16.63 -1.86 -17.10
CA ILE A 37 15.95 -0.88 -16.23
C ILE A 37 16.51 0.53 -16.44
N GLU A 38 17.84 0.68 -16.48
CA GLU A 38 18.51 1.95 -16.77
C GLU A 38 18.07 2.54 -18.11
N SER A 39 17.92 1.69 -19.14
CA SER A 39 17.47 2.13 -20.47
C SER A 39 16.04 2.65 -20.41
N TRP A 40 15.15 1.96 -19.68
CA TRP A 40 13.77 2.41 -19.46
C TRP A 40 13.71 3.73 -18.68
N VAL A 41 14.51 3.88 -17.63
CA VAL A 41 14.60 5.12 -16.84
C VAL A 41 15.09 6.28 -17.71
N LYS A 42 16.14 6.06 -18.52
CA LYS A 42 16.66 7.10 -19.45
C LYS A 42 15.60 7.57 -20.43
N ILE A 43 14.80 6.66 -21.00
CA ILE A 43 13.70 7.00 -21.92
C ILE A 43 12.67 7.90 -21.23
N ASN A 44 12.34 7.63 -19.96
CA ASN A 44 11.36 8.41 -19.19
C ASN A 44 11.89 9.76 -18.70
N GLN A 45 13.21 9.95 -18.65
CA GLN A 45 13.84 11.23 -18.29
C GLN A 45 13.91 12.24 -19.44
N LEU A 46 13.63 11.82 -20.68
CA LEU A 46 13.65 12.72 -21.85
C LEU A 46 12.37 13.59 -21.82
N ASN A 47 12.55 14.89 -21.61
CA ASN A 47 11.49 15.88 -21.40
C ASN A 47 10.71 16.28 -22.68
N GLU A 48 10.96 15.64 -23.82
CA GLU A 48 10.28 15.95 -25.09
C GLU A 48 9.41 14.78 -25.52
N PRO A 49 8.12 14.76 -25.11
CA PRO A 49 7.18 13.75 -25.56
C PRO A 49 7.02 13.81 -27.08
N GLY A 50 7.21 12.68 -27.75
CA GLY A 50 7.19 12.61 -29.21
C GLY A 50 7.38 11.20 -29.79
N ASN A 51 7.41 11.11 -31.12
CA ASN A 51 7.51 9.84 -31.84
C ASN A 51 8.81 9.07 -31.52
N GLU A 52 9.90 9.76 -31.21
CA GLU A 52 11.19 9.14 -30.90
C GLU A 52 11.18 8.43 -29.55
N GLN A 53 10.61 9.05 -28.51
CA GLN A 53 10.43 8.43 -27.19
C GLN A 53 9.58 7.16 -27.30
N ASN A 54 8.47 7.22 -28.03
CA ASN A 54 7.61 6.07 -28.31
C ASN A 54 8.34 4.93 -29.03
N ASN A 55 9.17 5.24 -30.02
CA ASN A 55 9.95 4.25 -30.75
C ASN A 55 11.05 3.63 -29.88
N ASN A 56 11.73 4.43 -29.07
CA ASN A 56 12.73 3.95 -28.13
C ASN A 56 12.11 3.07 -27.04
N PHE A 57 10.91 3.40 -26.57
CA PHE A 57 10.18 2.55 -25.66
C PHE A 57 9.82 1.21 -26.31
N LYS A 58 9.25 1.20 -27.53
CA LYS A 58 8.93 -0.06 -28.23
C LYS A 58 10.15 -0.97 -28.34
N ARG A 59 11.32 -0.41 -28.68
CA ARG A 59 12.59 -1.16 -28.71
C ARG A 59 12.95 -1.72 -27.35
N ALA A 60 12.91 -0.90 -26.29
CA ALA A 60 13.18 -1.36 -24.94
C ALA A 60 12.18 -2.45 -24.50
N TYR A 61 10.91 -2.32 -24.84
CA TYR A 61 9.90 -3.32 -24.53
C TYR A 61 10.15 -4.66 -25.25
N PHE A 62 10.47 -4.65 -26.55
CA PHE A 62 10.86 -5.89 -27.24
C PHE A 62 12.11 -6.51 -26.62
N MET A 63 13.11 -5.69 -26.26
CA MET A 63 14.28 -6.18 -25.53
C MET A 63 13.91 -6.79 -24.17
N LEU A 64 12.89 -6.29 -23.47
CA LEU A 64 12.40 -6.89 -22.23
C LEU A 64 11.84 -8.28 -22.50
N GLN A 65 10.94 -8.38 -23.48
CA GLN A 65 10.29 -9.63 -23.85
C GLN A 65 11.34 -10.68 -24.25
N ASP A 66 12.27 -10.32 -25.12
CA ASP A 66 13.37 -11.21 -25.53
C ASP A 66 14.26 -11.57 -24.34
N SER A 67 14.58 -10.60 -23.48
CA SER A 67 15.44 -10.84 -22.32
C SER A 67 14.84 -11.80 -21.30
N THR A 68 13.51 -11.92 -21.26
CA THR A 68 12.78 -12.77 -20.30
C THR A 68 12.70 -14.25 -20.72
N ILE A 69 13.01 -14.59 -21.97
CA ILE A 69 12.91 -15.97 -22.47
C ILE A 69 13.88 -16.92 -21.75
N ASP A 70 15.06 -16.43 -21.38
CA ASP A 70 16.15 -17.24 -20.80
C ASP A 70 16.38 -16.98 -19.30
N LEU A 71 15.52 -16.20 -18.64
CA LEU A 71 15.69 -15.94 -17.22
C LEU A 71 15.30 -17.16 -16.39
N ASN A 72 16.16 -17.53 -15.43
CA ASN A 72 15.77 -18.48 -14.42
C ASN A 72 14.69 -17.89 -13.48
N ASP A 73 14.15 -18.74 -12.60
CA ASP A 73 13.07 -18.37 -11.67
C ASP A 73 13.47 -17.21 -10.73
N GLN A 74 14.69 -17.21 -10.20
CA GLN A 74 15.17 -16.16 -9.29
C GLN A 74 15.38 -14.83 -10.01
N SER A 75 15.95 -14.86 -11.21
CA SER A 75 16.11 -13.70 -12.07
C SER A 75 14.75 -13.12 -12.48
N SER A 76 13.75 -13.97 -12.69
CA SER A 76 12.37 -13.56 -12.98
C SER A 76 11.71 -12.86 -11.77
N LYS A 77 11.89 -13.40 -10.56
CA LYS A 77 11.42 -12.76 -9.30
C LYS A 77 12.10 -11.42 -9.05
N TYR A 78 13.39 -11.33 -9.36
CA TYR A 78 14.13 -10.07 -9.28
C TYR A 78 13.58 -9.05 -10.28
N LEU A 79 13.42 -9.45 -11.55
CA LEU A 79 12.87 -8.59 -12.59
C LEU A 79 11.49 -8.02 -12.22
N ILE A 80 10.56 -8.86 -11.74
CA ILE A 80 9.22 -8.38 -11.38
C ILE A 80 9.27 -7.37 -10.22
N GLY A 81 10.13 -7.60 -9.21
CA GLY A 81 10.33 -6.63 -8.13
C GLY A 81 10.87 -5.29 -8.62
N ARG A 82 11.83 -5.32 -9.56
CA ARG A 82 12.34 -4.10 -10.22
C ARG A 82 11.25 -3.38 -11.01
N LEU A 83 10.48 -4.11 -11.81
CA LEU A 83 9.40 -3.55 -12.63
C LEU A 83 8.31 -2.90 -11.77
N ILE A 84 7.84 -3.56 -10.72
CA ILE A 84 6.83 -3.02 -9.79
C ILE A 84 7.32 -1.69 -9.19
N LYS A 85 8.55 -1.66 -8.66
CA LYS A 85 9.11 -0.47 -8.02
C LYS A 85 9.32 0.67 -9.03
N MET A 86 9.93 0.37 -10.18
CA MET A 86 10.20 1.39 -11.20
C MET A 86 8.91 1.94 -11.82
N TYR A 87 7.90 1.10 -12.03
CA TYR A 87 6.58 1.52 -12.48
C TYR A 87 5.95 2.52 -11.51
N ASP A 88 5.98 2.23 -10.21
CA ASP A 88 5.47 3.14 -9.16
C ASP A 88 6.20 4.49 -9.16
N ILE A 89 7.54 4.49 -9.26
CA ILE A 89 8.36 5.71 -9.29
C ILE A 89 8.08 6.56 -10.53
N ILE A 90 7.97 5.93 -11.70
CA ILE A 90 7.64 6.59 -12.96
C ILE A 90 6.24 7.23 -12.87
N TRP A 91 5.27 6.46 -12.36
CA TRP A 91 3.89 6.93 -12.21
C TRP A 91 3.73 8.01 -11.12
N GLY A 92 4.60 8.00 -10.12
CA GLY A 92 4.67 9.03 -9.07
C GLY A 92 5.26 10.36 -9.54
N GLY A 93 5.69 10.48 -10.80
CA GLY A 93 6.26 11.72 -11.35
C GLY A 93 7.70 12.02 -10.90
N ILE A 94 8.37 11.07 -10.23
CA ILE A 94 9.76 11.24 -9.79
C ILE A 94 10.71 11.17 -11.00
N LEU A 95 10.41 10.24 -11.91
CA LEU A 95 11.26 9.95 -13.08
C LEU A 95 10.62 10.31 -14.43
N SER A 96 9.31 10.51 -14.53
CA SER A 96 8.63 10.82 -15.80
C SER A 96 7.92 12.17 -15.78
N SER A 97 7.95 12.86 -16.93
CA SER A 97 7.17 14.05 -17.25
C SER A 97 5.87 13.75 -18.01
N THR A 98 5.65 12.51 -18.46
CA THR A 98 4.52 12.18 -19.35
C THR A 98 4.10 10.71 -19.22
N ILE A 99 2.81 10.48 -18.96
CA ILE A 99 2.18 9.15 -18.97
C ILE A 99 1.66 8.91 -20.40
N ASP A 100 2.17 7.90 -21.10
CA ASP A 100 1.68 7.52 -22.42
C ASP A 100 1.39 5.99 -22.52
N GLY A 101 1.01 5.52 -23.71
CA GLY A 101 0.66 4.12 -23.97
C GLY A 101 1.78 3.12 -23.67
N SER A 102 3.04 3.56 -23.57
CA SER A 102 4.17 2.72 -23.18
C SER A 102 4.06 2.21 -21.75
N THR A 103 3.65 3.08 -20.84
CA THR A 103 3.57 2.76 -19.41
C THR A 103 2.48 1.73 -19.18
N MET A 104 1.36 1.83 -19.92
CA MET A 104 0.31 0.79 -19.93
C MET A 104 0.81 -0.58 -20.42
N GLN A 105 1.71 -0.63 -21.42
CA GLN A 105 2.28 -1.90 -21.89
C GLN A 105 3.14 -2.57 -20.82
N ILE A 106 3.93 -1.80 -20.05
CA ILE A 106 4.65 -2.36 -18.90
C ILE A 106 3.68 -2.89 -17.85
N LYS A 107 2.58 -2.18 -17.56
CA LYS A 107 1.58 -2.68 -16.61
C LYS A 107 1.00 -4.02 -17.06
N HIS A 108 0.63 -4.15 -18.33
CA HIS A 108 0.15 -5.44 -18.86
C HIS A 108 1.20 -6.55 -18.78
N PHE A 109 2.46 -6.22 -19.01
CA PHE A 109 3.55 -7.17 -18.83
C PHE A 109 3.66 -7.60 -17.35
N ILE A 110 3.65 -6.65 -16.40
CA ILE A 110 3.66 -6.92 -14.95
C ILE A 110 2.52 -7.87 -14.59
N ASP A 111 1.28 -7.55 -14.97
CA ASP A 111 0.08 -8.34 -14.63
C ASP A 111 0.15 -9.78 -15.16
N GLY A 112 0.63 -9.93 -16.40
CA GLY A 112 0.82 -11.24 -17.02
C GLY A 112 2.01 -12.03 -16.46
N PHE A 113 3.01 -11.35 -15.89
CA PHE A 113 4.24 -11.97 -15.40
C PHE A 113 4.15 -12.33 -13.92
N GLU A 114 3.65 -11.44 -13.07
CA GLU A 114 3.52 -11.66 -11.62
C GLU A 114 2.60 -12.85 -11.29
N SER A 115 1.56 -13.06 -12.09
CA SER A 115 0.61 -14.15 -11.90
C SER A 115 1.20 -15.55 -12.12
N LYS A 116 2.39 -15.63 -12.73
CA LYS A 116 3.11 -16.88 -13.02
C LYS A 116 4.13 -17.23 -11.94
N LEU A 117 4.56 -16.27 -11.13
CA LEU A 117 5.66 -16.42 -10.18
C LEU A 117 5.15 -16.79 -8.79
N SER A 118 5.82 -17.72 -8.13
CA SER A 118 5.56 -18.08 -6.73
C SER A 118 6.81 -17.82 -5.90
N PHE A 119 6.66 -17.05 -4.83
CA PHE A 119 7.75 -16.70 -3.94
C PHE A 119 7.73 -17.65 -2.73
N SER A 120 8.91 -18.06 -2.27
CA SER A 120 9.05 -18.66 -0.94
C SER A 120 8.84 -17.60 0.15
N THR A 121 8.68 -18.03 1.40
CA THR A 121 8.52 -17.12 2.55
C THR A 121 9.63 -16.05 2.61
N PHE A 122 10.90 -16.47 2.45
CA PHE A 122 12.02 -15.55 2.50
C PHE A 122 12.06 -14.60 1.31
N GLU A 123 11.78 -15.10 0.10
CA GLU A 123 11.76 -14.30 -1.12
C GLU A 123 10.65 -13.23 -1.07
N PHE A 124 9.46 -13.57 -0.55
CA PHE A 124 8.36 -12.62 -0.42
C PHE A 124 8.67 -11.50 0.58
N VAL A 125 9.26 -11.84 1.73
CA VAL A 125 9.70 -10.82 2.70
C VAL A 125 10.82 -9.95 2.12
N SER A 126 11.74 -10.54 1.34
CA SER A 126 12.79 -9.81 0.64
C SER A 126 12.22 -8.82 -0.39
N LEU A 127 11.19 -9.23 -1.15
CA LEU A 127 10.46 -8.35 -2.05
C LEU A 127 9.84 -7.18 -1.29
N LEU A 128 9.11 -7.43 -0.19
CA LEU A 128 8.49 -6.37 0.59
C LEU A 128 9.53 -5.40 1.17
N SER A 129 10.62 -5.91 1.74
CA SER A 129 11.75 -5.11 2.24
C SER A 129 12.39 -4.25 1.15
N TYR A 130 12.42 -4.74 -0.09
CA TYR A 130 12.92 -3.96 -1.22
C TYR A 130 11.97 -2.81 -1.61
N LEU A 131 10.65 -3.01 -1.47
CA LEU A 131 9.63 -2.04 -1.86
C LEU A 131 9.42 -0.90 -0.85
N ILE A 132 9.61 -1.10 0.46
CA ILE A 132 9.31 -0.09 1.50
C ILE A 132 10.05 1.25 1.36
N ASN A 133 11.20 1.27 0.66
CA ASN A 133 12.01 2.48 0.49
C ASN A 133 11.61 3.31 -0.75
N THR A 134 10.41 3.10 -1.27
CA THR A 134 9.88 3.78 -2.45
C THR A 134 8.83 4.79 -2.04
N PRO A 135 8.83 6.03 -2.56
CA PRO A 135 7.66 6.89 -2.45
C PRO A 135 6.51 6.25 -3.24
N VAL A 136 5.42 5.90 -2.57
CA VAL A 136 4.30 5.20 -3.23
C VAL A 136 3.35 6.20 -3.87
N SER A 137 3.21 6.12 -5.19
CA SER A 137 2.25 6.94 -5.92
C SER A 137 0.83 6.56 -5.49
N PRO A 138 -0.08 7.52 -5.22
CA PRO A 138 -1.47 7.19 -4.92
C PRO A 138 -2.16 6.48 -6.09
N ASN A 139 -1.64 6.67 -7.30
CA ASN A 139 -2.19 6.13 -8.54
C ASN A 139 -1.44 4.88 -9.04
N SER A 140 -0.44 4.38 -8.33
CA SER A 140 0.19 3.11 -8.69
C SER A 140 -0.63 1.93 -8.18
N ASN A 141 -0.42 0.79 -8.84
CA ASN A 141 -1.03 -0.48 -8.49
C ASN A 141 -0.05 -1.37 -7.72
N ILE A 142 0.90 -0.79 -6.97
CA ILE A 142 1.94 -1.56 -6.25
C ILE A 142 1.32 -2.61 -5.31
N PHE A 143 0.27 -2.25 -4.57
CA PHE A 143 -0.44 -3.18 -3.69
C PHE A 143 -1.19 -4.26 -4.48
N GLU A 144 -1.76 -3.94 -5.65
CA GLU A 144 -2.40 -4.95 -6.50
C GLU A 144 -1.40 -6.06 -6.86
N SER A 145 -0.22 -5.68 -7.33
CA SER A 145 0.86 -6.62 -7.64
C SER A 145 1.31 -7.44 -6.45
N ILE A 146 1.54 -6.79 -5.30
CA ILE A 146 1.91 -7.48 -4.05
C ILE A 146 0.85 -8.52 -3.68
N TRP A 147 -0.43 -8.19 -3.83
CA TRP A 147 -1.53 -9.10 -3.51
C TRP A 147 -1.67 -10.25 -4.50
N VAL A 148 -1.35 -10.06 -5.78
CA VAL A 148 -1.32 -11.17 -6.74
C VAL A 148 -0.19 -12.12 -6.40
N ILE A 149 1.00 -11.60 -6.10
CA ILE A 149 2.15 -12.39 -5.68
C ILE A 149 1.87 -13.13 -4.36
N GLU A 150 1.29 -12.45 -3.37
CA GLU A 150 0.88 -13.04 -2.09
C GLU A 150 -0.05 -14.24 -2.31
N LYS A 151 -1.13 -14.03 -3.09
CA LYS A 151 -2.13 -15.07 -3.37
C LYS A 151 -1.52 -16.29 -4.07
N ARG A 152 -0.60 -16.05 -5.02
CA ARG A 152 0.08 -17.13 -5.75
C ARG A 152 1.04 -17.90 -4.84
N SER A 153 1.76 -17.18 -3.98
CA SER A 153 2.72 -17.72 -3.02
C SER A 153 2.05 -18.33 -1.78
N LYS A 154 0.76 -18.02 -1.55
CA LYS A 154 0.00 -18.37 -0.34
C LYS A 154 0.70 -17.95 0.95
N PHE A 155 1.43 -16.84 0.92
CA PHE A 155 2.38 -16.47 1.96
C PHE A 155 1.75 -16.45 3.35
N PHE A 156 0.63 -15.74 3.53
CA PHE A 156 -0.03 -15.62 4.84
C PHE A 156 -0.70 -16.92 5.30
N ALA A 157 -1.00 -17.84 4.39
CA ALA A 157 -1.60 -19.13 4.72
C ALA A 157 -0.55 -20.17 5.16
N THR A 158 0.72 -20.03 4.77
CA THR A 158 1.74 -21.07 4.95
C THR A 158 2.97 -20.63 5.77
N SER A 159 3.22 -19.33 5.89
CA SER A 159 4.42 -18.82 6.56
C SER A 159 4.29 -18.84 8.07
N GLN A 160 5.42 -18.97 8.77
CA GLN A 160 5.48 -18.84 10.22
C GLN A 160 5.17 -17.40 10.67
N ILE A 161 4.70 -17.27 11.90
CA ILE A 161 4.21 -16.01 12.47
C ILE A 161 5.23 -14.87 12.41
N ASP A 162 6.52 -15.17 12.64
CA ASP A 162 7.57 -14.14 12.61
C ASP A 162 7.74 -13.52 11.22
N PHE A 163 7.61 -14.32 10.16
CA PHE A 163 7.65 -13.81 8.79
C PHE A 163 6.37 -13.05 8.45
N GLN A 164 5.21 -13.51 8.94
CA GLN A 164 3.94 -12.78 8.77
C GLN A 164 4.01 -11.40 9.44
N ASN A 165 4.53 -11.30 10.68
CA ASN A 165 4.72 -10.03 11.37
C ASN A 165 5.58 -9.06 10.56
N LYS A 166 6.75 -9.53 10.07
CA LYS A 166 7.63 -8.72 9.23
C LYS A 166 6.93 -8.24 7.96
N ALA A 167 6.23 -9.12 7.26
CA ALA A 167 5.49 -8.77 6.06
C ALA A 167 4.39 -7.73 6.34
N LEU A 168 3.60 -7.91 7.39
CA LEU A 168 2.56 -6.96 7.78
C LEU A 168 3.13 -5.59 8.14
N ILE A 169 4.24 -5.54 8.87
CA ILE A 169 4.93 -4.29 9.20
C ILE A 169 5.43 -3.60 7.93
N PHE A 170 6.05 -4.33 6.99
CA PHE A 170 6.48 -3.76 5.72
C PHE A 170 5.31 -3.24 4.87
N LEU A 171 4.19 -3.96 4.84
CA LEU A 171 2.98 -3.52 4.15
C LEU A 171 2.39 -2.24 4.78
N LEU A 172 2.37 -2.14 6.11
CA LEU A 172 1.95 -0.94 6.82
C LEU A 172 2.91 0.23 6.53
N GLN A 173 4.22 0.01 6.57
CA GLN A 173 5.22 1.03 6.21
C GLN A 173 5.03 1.54 4.78
N LEU A 174 4.80 0.62 3.84
CA LEU A 174 4.53 0.95 2.45
C LEU A 174 3.22 1.76 2.31
N ASN A 175 2.16 1.34 3.01
CA ASN A 175 0.88 2.05 3.03
C ASN A 175 1.04 3.47 3.60
N GLY A 176 1.81 3.61 4.67
CA GLY A 176 2.08 4.90 5.31
C GLY A 176 2.95 5.84 4.49
N SER A 177 3.69 5.30 3.51
CA SER A 177 4.49 6.07 2.55
C SER A 177 3.69 6.59 1.34
N ARG A 178 2.44 6.13 1.17
CA ARG A 178 1.59 6.51 0.04
C ARG A 178 1.22 7.99 0.11
N GLY A 179 1.23 8.64 -1.06
CA GLY A 179 0.69 10.00 -1.20
C GLY A 179 -0.80 10.08 -0.86
N PHE A 180 -1.39 11.27 -0.96
CA PHE A 180 -2.83 11.48 -0.73
C PHE A 180 -3.67 10.50 -1.56
N HIS A 181 -4.44 9.65 -0.88
CA HIS A 181 -5.32 8.67 -1.50
C HIS A 181 -6.69 8.71 -0.83
N HIS A 182 -7.75 8.49 -1.62
CA HIS A 182 -9.13 8.68 -1.18
C HIS A 182 -9.80 7.36 -0.73
N ASN A 183 -9.03 6.35 -0.30
CA ASN A 183 -9.59 5.07 0.16
C ASN A 183 -8.71 4.34 1.19
N LEU A 184 -9.32 3.44 1.97
CA LEU A 184 -8.62 2.58 2.93
C LEU A 184 -8.50 1.13 2.45
N LYS A 185 -8.61 0.85 1.14
CA LYS A 185 -8.73 -0.52 0.62
C LYS A 185 -7.55 -1.40 1.06
N ASP A 186 -6.34 -0.91 0.84
CA ASP A 186 -5.12 -1.67 1.14
C ASP A 186 -4.88 -1.77 2.65
N PHE A 187 -5.12 -0.68 3.40
CA PHE A 187 -5.05 -0.69 4.87
C PHE A 187 -6.00 -1.72 5.49
N LYS A 188 -7.28 -1.73 5.08
CA LYS A 188 -8.27 -2.74 5.52
C LYS A 188 -7.85 -4.15 5.15
N LYS A 189 -7.28 -4.34 3.96
CA LYS A 189 -6.78 -5.65 3.54
C LYS A 189 -5.60 -6.12 4.39
N ILE A 190 -4.65 -5.25 4.72
CA ILE A 190 -3.55 -5.56 5.63
C ILE A 190 -4.11 -5.98 6.99
N LEU A 191 -5.03 -5.20 7.56
CA LEU A 191 -5.65 -5.53 8.85
C LEU A 191 -6.41 -6.86 8.85
N SER A 192 -6.97 -7.28 7.72
CA SER A 192 -7.67 -8.56 7.61
C SER A 192 -6.76 -9.79 7.81
N PHE A 193 -5.44 -9.63 7.67
CA PHE A 193 -4.45 -10.68 7.92
C PHE A 193 -3.89 -10.66 9.36
N VAL A 194 -4.27 -9.68 10.18
CA VAL A 194 -3.75 -9.57 11.55
C VAL A 194 -4.60 -10.42 12.49
N GLY A 195 -4.02 -11.51 13.00
CA GLY A 195 -4.58 -12.42 14.00
C GLY A 195 -4.05 -12.19 15.42
N GLN A 196 -4.35 -13.13 16.33
CA GLN A 196 -4.02 -13.05 17.77
C GLN A 196 -2.55 -13.12 18.07
N GLU A 197 -1.91 -13.94 17.28
CA GLU A 197 -0.51 -14.25 17.27
C GLU A 197 0.35 -13.06 16.82
N ASN A 198 -0.21 -12.06 16.13
CA ASN A 198 0.52 -10.90 15.58
C ASN A 198 0.73 -9.76 16.59
N SER A 199 1.17 -10.08 17.81
CA SER A 199 1.38 -9.10 18.91
C SER A 199 2.32 -7.93 18.55
N GLU A 200 3.34 -8.20 17.73
CA GLU A 200 4.31 -7.21 17.25
C GLU A 200 3.65 -6.18 16.32
N VAL A 201 2.80 -6.63 15.39
CA VAL A 201 2.07 -5.77 14.45
C VAL A 201 1.14 -4.84 15.21
N PHE A 202 0.47 -5.33 16.25
CA PHE A 202 -0.35 -4.48 17.13
C PHE A 202 0.46 -3.42 17.86
N SER A 203 1.67 -3.75 18.27
CA SER A 203 2.56 -2.77 18.92
C SER A 203 2.98 -1.68 17.93
N TYR A 204 3.27 -2.06 16.69
CA TYR A 204 3.57 -1.12 15.60
C TYR A 204 2.38 -0.20 15.27
N LEU A 205 1.15 -0.75 15.23
CA LEU A 205 -0.07 0.01 14.94
C LEU A 205 -0.34 1.16 15.94
N LYS A 206 0.14 1.07 17.18
CA LYS A 206 -0.01 2.16 18.18
C LYS A 206 0.70 3.45 17.76
N SER A 207 1.82 3.31 17.04
CA SER A 207 2.63 4.41 16.54
C SER A 207 2.45 4.64 15.04
N TYR A 208 1.49 3.95 14.41
CA TYR A 208 1.32 4.03 12.98
C TYR A 208 0.84 5.42 12.56
N GLN A 209 1.57 6.01 11.61
CA GLN A 209 1.28 7.30 11.02
C GLN A 209 1.56 7.26 9.53
N VAL A 210 0.74 7.97 8.77
CA VAL A 210 0.94 8.18 7.33
C VAL A 210 1.71 9.47 7.09
N ARG A 211 2.62 9.51 6.11
CA ARG A 211 3.50 10.66 5.86
C ARG A 211 2.76 11.94 5.55
N ASN A 212 1.59 11.84 4.91
CA ASN A 212 0.77 12.97 4.50
C ASN A 212 -0.18 13.47 5.59
N ASN A 213 -0.17 12.86 6.79
CA ASN A 213 -1.01 13.24 7.94
C ASN A 213 -2.52 13.30 7.64
N GLN A 214 -3.01 12.48 6.70
CA GLN A 214 -4.41 12.46 6.29
C GLN A 214 -5.38 12.31 7.47
N GLY A 215 -6.50 13.04 7.41
CA GLY A 215 -7.48 13.13 8.49
C GLY A 215 -8.04 11.77 8.92
N CYS A 216 -8.35 10.90 7.96
CA CYS A 216 -8.84 9.55 8.21
C CYS A 216 -7.83 8.68 8.97
N TYR A 217 -6.53 8.85 8.73
CA TYR A 217 -5.50 8.12 9.45
C TYR A 217 -5.24 8.68 10.84
N LYS A 218 -5.46 9.99 11.06
CA LYS A 218 -5.52 10.57 12.43
C LYS A 218 -6.68 9.97 13.22
N ALA A 219 -7.85 9.82 12.60
CA ALA A 219 -9.01 9.16 13.20
C ALA A 219 -8.75 7.67 13.50
N ILE A 220 -8.17 6.94 12.55
CA ILE A 220 -7.75 5.55 12.77
C ILE A 220 -6.77 5.45 13.93
N ASN A 221 -5.77 6.32 14.00
CA ASN A 221 -4.81 6.34 15.10
C ASN A 221 -5.51 6.59 16.44
N TYR A 222 -6.43 7.56 16.52
CA TYR A 222 -7.24 7.80 17.71
C TYR A 222 -8.01 6.56 18.16
N ILE A 223 -8.73 5.91 17.23
CA ILE A 223 -9.49 4.67 17.48
C ILE A 223 -8.55 3.56 17.99
N LEU A 224 -7.45 3.33 17.29
CA LEU A 224 -6.47 2.32 17.67
C LEU A 224 -5.86 2.62 19.04
N MET A 225 -5.46 3.85 19.33
CA MET A 225 -4.92 4.23 20.64
C MET A 225 -5.91 4.04 21.77
N HIS A 226 -7.18 4.40 21.55
CA HIS A 226 -8.25 4.26 22.53
C HIS A 226 -8.42 2.79 22.94
N PHE A 227 -8.52 1.87 21.97
CA PHE A 227 -8.71 0.44 22.26
C PHE A 227 -7.43 -0.32 22.65
N ILE A 228 -6.27 0.10 22.14
CA ILE A 228 -5.01 -0.62 22.37
C ILE A 228 -4.32 -0.19 23.70
N ARG A 229 -4.71 0.94 24.32
CA ARG A 229 -4.15 1.39 25.60
C ARG A 229 -4.74 0.67 26.81
N GLU A 230 -6.01 0.26 26.76
CA GLU A 230 -6.71 -0.10 27.99
C GLU A 230 -6.83 -1.62 28.25
N LYS A 231 -6.91 -2.47 27.23
CA LYS A 231 -7.23 -3.91 27.40
C LYS A 231 -6.62 -4.81 26.31
N GLY A 232 -6.78 -6.13 26.47
CA GLY A 232 -6.02 -7.21 25.80
C GLY A 232 -6.22 -7.36 24.28
N TYR A 233 -6.12 -8.59 23.76
CA TYR A 233 -6.19 -8.87 22.31
C TYR A 233 -7.59 -8.75 21.72
N GLU A 234 -8.64 -9.18 22.44
CA GLU A 234 -10.02 -9.18 21.93
C GLU A 234 -10.46 -7.79 21.48
N ASP A 235 -10.06 -6.74 22.19
CA ASP A 235 -10.40 -5.34 21.89
C ASP A 235 -9.70 -4.78 20.63
N LYS A 236 -8.64 -5.43 20.16
CA LYS A 236 -7.88 -5.00 18.97
C LYS A 236 -8.52 -5.47 17.67
N LYS A 237 -9.08 -6.68 17.65
CA LYS A 237 -9.97 -7.14 16.57
C LYS A 237 -11.16 -6.21 16.47
N ASN A 238 -11.67 -5.76 17.60
CA ASN A 238 -12.83 -4.90 17.67
C ASN A 238 -12.53 -3.50 17.08
N ALA A 239 -11.33 -2.92 17.30
CA ALA A 239 -10.95 -1.63 16.71
C ALA A 239 -11.03 -1.60 15.17
N HIS A 240 -10.64 -2.70 14.51
CA HIS A 240 -10.79 -2.85 13.06
C HIS A 240 -12.27 -2.83 12.64
N GLU A 241 -13.15 -3.50 13.40
CA GLU A 241 -14.58 -3.56 13.13
C GLU A 241 -15.23 -2.17 13.21
N ILE A 242 -14.79 -1.30 14.13
CA ILE A 242 -15.22 0.10 14.21
C ILE A 242 -14.80 0.89 12.96
N ILE A 243 -13.55 0.74 12.51
CA ILE A 243 -13.06 1.42 11.30
C ILE A 243 -13.90 1.01 10.08
N LEU A 244 -14.22 -0.28 9.96
CA LEU A 244 -15.10 -0.80 8.89
C LEU A 244 -16.51 -0.24 8.96
N TRP A 245 -17.08 -0.18 10.17
CA TRP A 245 -18.42 0.38 10.39
C TRP A 245 -18.48 1.86 10.02
N LEU A 246 -17.50 2.66 10.45
CA LEU A 246 -17.42 4.09 10.14
C LEU A 246 -17.26 4.36 8.63
N ASP A 247 -16.47 3.54 7.92
CA ASP A 247 -16.25 3.71 6.47
C ASP A 247 -17.51 3.38 5.63
N ASN A 248 -18.46 2.62 6.18
CA ASN A 248 -19.67 2.18 5.48
C ASN A 248 -20.79 3.24 5.40
N ALA A 249 -20.55 4.46 5.85
CA ALA A 249 -21.56 5.54 5.88
C ALA A 249 -21.81 6.19 4.49
N GLU A 250 -22.42 5.42 3.58
CA GLU A 250 -22.75 5.83 2.21
C GLU A 250 -24.21 6.28 2.04
N GLY A 251 -24.45 7.27 1.17
CA GLY A 251 -25.81 7.78 0.86
C GLY A 251 -26.38 8.72 1.92
N SER A 252 -27.62 9.20 1.79
CA SER A 252 -28.15 10.25 2.68
C SER A 252 -28.57 9.79 4.08
N SER A 253 -28.79 8.50 4.29
CA SER A 253 -29.25 7.92 5.56
C SER A 253 -28.62 6.53 5.83
N PRO A 254 -28.61 6.06 7.10
CA PRO A 254 -28.16 4.71 7.45
C PRO A 254 -28.91 3.65 6.65
N LYS A 255 -28.15 2.79 5.96
CA LYS A 255 -28.69 1.62 5.24
C LYS A 255 -28.51 0.37 6.07
N LYS A 256 -29.25 -0.68 5.72
CA LYS A 256 -29.20 -1.99 6.39
C LYS A 256 -27.78 -2.52 6.66
N PRO A 257 -26.81 -2.49 5.71
CA PRO A 257 -25.45 -2.96 6.01
C PRO A 257 -24.73 -2.19 7.13
N TRP A 258 -25.01 -0.88 7.25
CA TRP A 258 -24.45 -0.05 8.31
C TRP A 258 -25.11 -0.37 9.65
N LEU A 259 -26.44 -0.55 9.67
CA LEU A 259 -27.21 -0.91 10.86
C LEU A 259 -26.85 -2.31 11.38
N ASP A 260 -26.80 -3.30 10.48
CA ASP A 260 -26.41 -4.68 10.82
C ASP A 260 -25.01 -4.72 11.44
N LYS A 261 -24.10 -3.86 10.95
CA LYS A 261 -22.75 -3.73 11.52
C LYS A 261 -22.77 -3.01 12.88
N LEU A 262 -23.55 -1.93 13.03
CA LEU A 262 -23.75 -1.24 14.32
C LEU A 262 -24.24 -2.23 15.40
N ASP A 263 -25.23 -3.06 15.10
CA ASP A 263 -25.74 -4.07 16.03
C ASP A 263 -24.64 -5.04 16.49
N SER A 264 -23.70 -5.38 15.60
CA SER A 264 -22.54 -6.21 15.95
C SER A 264 -21.55 -5.45 16.83
N ILE A 265 -21.30 -4.17 16.56
CA ILE A 265 -20.41 -3.30 17.36
C ILE A 265 -20.99 -3.13 18.77
N GLN A 266 -22.28 -2.83 18.91
CA GLN A 266 -22.92 -2.63 20.22
C GLN A 266 -22.95 -3.87 21.11
N LYS A 267 -22.80 -5.07 20.52
CA LYS A 267 -22.63 -6.32 21.29
C LYS A 267 -21.21 -6.51 21.82
N GLN A 268 -20.23 -5.85 21.20
CA GLN A 268 -18.80 -6.02 21.49
C GLN A 268 -18.23 -4.87 22.31
N PHE A 269 -18.87 -3.70 22.28
CA PHE A 269 -18.35 -2.47 22.89
C PHE A 269 -19.34 -1.85 23.87
N LEU A 270 -18.80 -1.18 24.87
CA LEU A 270 -19.59 -0.35 25.75
C LEU A 270 -20.05 0.90 24.99
N GLU A 271 -21.28 1.32 25.25
CA GLU A 271 -21.86 2.51 24.61
C GLU A 271 -21.00 3.77 24.86
N ILE A 272 -20.36 3.87 26.03
CA ILE A 272 -19.46 4.97 26.36
C ILE A 272 -18.26 5.05 25.41
N GLU A 273 -17.67 3.92 25.03
CA GLU A 273 -16.51 3.84 24.12
C GLU A 273 -16.90 4.30 22.71
N ILE A 274 -18.06 3.84 22.21
CA ILE A 274 -18.57 4.25 20.89
C ILE A 274 -18.91 5.75 20.90
N ASN A 275 -19.55 6.24 21.97
CA ASN A 275 -19.89 7.65 22.15
C ASN A 275 -18.64 8.55 22.17
N GLU A 276 -17.56 8.14 22.84
CA GLU A 276 -16.31 8.89 22.88
C GLU A 276 -15.67 9.01 21.49
N ILE A 277 -15.66 7.93 20.70
CA ILE A 277 -15.19 7.96 19.32
C ILE A 277 -16.05 8.86 18.45
N ALA A 278 -17.37 8.74 18.56
CA ALA A 278 -18.28 9.54 17.78
C ALA A 278 -18.13 11.04 18.08
N LYS A 279 -18.02 11.42 19.36
CA LYS A 279 -17.76 12.80 19.78
C LYS A 279 -16.43 13.32 19.24
N TRP A 280 -15.35 12.55 19.37
CA TRP A 280 -14.05 12.95 18.85
C TRP A 280 -14.10 13.21 17.34
N LEU A 281 -14.77 12.34 16.56
CA LEU A 281 -14.91 12.52 15.12
C LEU A 281 -15.66 13.83 14.75
N ILE A 282 -16.71 14.17 15.51
CA ILE A 282 -17.50 15.39 15.30
C ILE A 282 -16.70 16.64 15.66
N ASP A 283 -16.04 16.64 16.82
CA ASP A 283 -15.23 17.76 17.29
C ASP A 283 -14.03 18.03 16.36
N ASN A 284 -13.58 17.00 15.65
CA ASN A 284 -12.47 17.08 14.69
C ASN A 284 -12.93 17.19 13.23
N LYS A 285 -14.12 17.74 12.96
CA LYS A 285 -14.65 17.94 11.59
C LYS A 285 -13.66 18.62 10.63
N HIS A 286 -12.80 19.51 11.12
CA HIS A 286 -11.78 20.21 10.33
C HIS A 286 -10.80 19.27 9.61
N LEU A 287 -10.67 18.00 10.06
CA LEU A 287 -9.87 16.97 9.40
C LEU A 287 -10.52 16.41 8.12
N ASP A 288 -11.73 16.86 7.76
CA ASP A 288 -12.38 16.52 6.49
C ASP A 288 -11.71 17.15 5.26
N ARG A 289 -10.75 18.05 5.51
CA ARG A 289 -9.90 18.69 4.53
C ARG A 289 -8.45 18.61 4.96
N GLU A 290 -7.60 18.29 3.99
CA GLU A 290 -6.17 18.15 4.17
C GLU A 290 -5.49 19.50 4.34
N GLU A 291 -4.62 19.57 5.35
CA GLU A 291 -3.82 20.75 5.63
C GLU A 291 -2.78 20.95 4.50
N GLY A 292 -2.70 22.16 3.95
CA GLY A 292 -1.77 22.51 2.86
C GLY A 292 -2.32 22.30 1.45
N THR A 293 -3.07 21.23 1.16
CA THR A 293 -3.66 21.01 -0.19
C THR A 293 -5.11 21.45 -0.30
N GLY A 294 -5.85 21.47 0.82
CA GLY A 294 -7.29 21.76 0.87
C GLY A 294 -8.16 20.66 0.25
N TRP A 295 -7.56 19.54 -0.16
CA TRP A 295 -8.25 18.39 -0.72
C TRP A 295 -9.18 17.77 0.30
N ILE A 296 -10.27 17.19 -0.18
CA ILE A 296 -11.27 16.55 0.66
C ILE A 296 -10.79 15.15 1.02
N ASP A 297 -10.83 14.83 2.31
CA ASP A 297 -10.72 13.46 2.80
C ASP A 297 -12.13 12.83 2.86
N ASP A 298 -12.51 12.17 1.77
CA ASP A 298 -13.82 11.50 1.66
C ASP A 298 -14.00 10.38 2.69
N ILE A 299 -12.92 9.81 3.20
CA ILE A 299 -12.97 8.77 4.23
C ILE A 299 -13.31 9.39 5.57
N PHE A 300 -12.59 10.44 5.95
CA PHE A 300 -12.89 11.15 7.19
C PHE A 300 -14.32 11.71 7.16
N LYS A 301 -14.77 12.24 6.02
CA LYS A 301 -16.17 12.66 5.86
C LYS A 301 -17.18 11.54 6.13
N ARG A 302 -16.90 10.32 5.67
CA ARG A 302 -17.74 9.15 5.98
C ARG A 302 -17.69 8.82 7.47
N PHE A 303 -16.52 8.86 8.10
CA PHE A 303 -16.40 8.61 9.54
C PHE A 303 -17.21 9.61 10.37
N HIS A 304 -17.01 10.91 10.11
CA HIS A 304 -17.74 12.00 10.75
C HIS A 304 -19.26 11.84 10.57
N LYS A 305 -19.71 11.50 9.36
CA LYS A 305 -21.11 11.25 9.07
C LYS A 305 -21.68 10.03 9.80
N SER A 306 -20.91 8.94 9.86
CA SER A 306 -21.26 7.75 10.64
C SER A 306 -21.45 8.10 12.12
N ALA A 307 -20.55 8.92 12.67
CA ALA A 307 -20.64 9.40 14.05
C ALA A 307 -21.91 10.23 14.29
N LEU A 308 -22.25 11.15 13.37
CA LEU A 308 -23.50 11.92 13.45
C LEU A 308 -24.75 11.03 13.42
N TRP A 309 -24.78 10.03 12.53
CA TRP A 309 -25.90 9.09 12.47
C TRP A 309 -26.07 8.33 13.79
N TYR A 310 -24.98 7.84 14.36
CA TYR A 310 -24.98 7.15 15.63
C TYR A 310 -25.50 8.04 16.77
N LEU A 311 -24.93 9.23 16.97
CA LEU A 311 -25.35 10.11 18.07
C LEU A 311 -26.79 10.60 17.93
N ASN A 312 -27.29 10.82 16.70
CA ASN A 312 -28.69 11.20 16.50
C ASN A 312 -29.65 10.06 16.89
N MET A 313 -29.25 8.80 16.69
CA MET A 313 -30.05 7.64 17.09
C MET A 313 -30.05 7.45 18.61
N THR A 314 -28.91 7.65 19.28
CA THR A 314 -28.79 7.46 20.73
C THR A 314 -29.31 8.65 21.54
N SER A 315 -29.28 9.87 20.99
CA SER A 315 -29.87 11.06 21.64
C SER A 315 -31.40 11.11 21.55
N SER A 316 -32.01 10.20 20.78
CA SER A 316 -33.46 10.10 20.57
C SER A 316 -34.10 8.92 21.31
N ALA A 317 -33.32 8.18 22.10
CA ALA A 317 -33.73 7.01 22.89
C ALA A 317 -33.76 7.36 24.40
#